data_AF-A0A2V8WCF1-F1
#
_entry.id   AF-A0A2V8WCF1-F1
#
_cell.length_a   1.000
_cell.length_b   1.000
_cell.length_c   1.000
_cell.angle_alpha   90.00
_cell.angle_beta   90.00
_cell.angle_gamma   90.00
#
_symmetry.space_group_name_H-M   'P 1'
#
loop_
_entity.id
_entity.type
_entity.pdbx_description
1 polymer ?
#
loop_
_entity_poly.entity_id
_entity_poly.type
_entity_poly.pdbx_seq_one_letter_code
_entity_poly.pdbx_strand_id
1 'polypeptide(L)'
;TALDPSHVPVETYVNGSRRQSGVTSLMIYSPAFLVRWISRMMTLMPGDLIATGTPAGVGPLVAGDTVEVSVVGVGVLRNPVQAPA
;
A
#
# COMPACT_ATOMS: atom_id res chain seq x y z
N THR A 1 -10.64 8.56 -9.56
CA THR A 1 -11.52 8.39 -8.38
C THR A 1 -11.62 9.72 -7.65
N ALA A 2 -12.71 9.99 -6.95
CA ALA A 2 -12.87 11.19 -6.11
C ALA A 2 -12.43 10.94 -4.65
N LEU A 3 -11.48 10.01 -4.44
CA LEU A 3 -11.06 9.57 -3.11
C LEU A 3 -10.18 10.65 -2.47
N ASP A 4 -10.53 11.06 -1.24
CA ASP A 4 -9.64 11.85 -0.39
C ASP A 4 -8.66 10.91 0.32
N PRO A 5 -7.33 11.02 0.07
CA PRO A 5 -6.35 10.15 0.69
C PRO A 5 -5.97 10.55 2.13
N SER A 6 -6.58 11.58 2.71
CA SER A 6 -6.23 12.08 4.04
C SER A 6 -6.57 11.10 5.18
N HIS A 7 -7.59 10.25 5.00
CA HIS A 7 -8.03 9.28 6.00
C HIS A 7 -8.63 8.02 5.35
N VAL A 8 -7.77 7.15 4.86
CA VAL A 8 -8.16 5.90 4.17
C VAL A 8 -7.57 4.70 4.92
N PRO A 9 -8.42 3.78 5.41
CA PRO A 9 -7.96 2.53 5.98
C PRO A 9 -7.27 1.63 4.95
N VAL A 10 -6.18 1.00 5.37
CA VAL A 10 -5.40 0.03 4.59
C VAL A 10 -5.14 -1.19 5.46
N GLU A 11 -5.48 -2.37 4.95
CA GLU A 11 -5.28 -3.64 5.65
C GLU A 11 -4.61 -4.68 4.74
N THR A 12 -3.79 -5.54 5.34
CA THR A 12 -3.16 -6.68 4.65
C THR A 12 -3.52 -7.97 5.37
N TYR A 13 -3.95 -8.97 4.61
CA TYR A 13 -4.26 -10.32 5.06
C TYR A 13 -3.36 -11.34 4.37
N VAL A 14 -2.94 -12.37 5.11
CA VAL A 14 -2.24 -13.54 4.57
C VAL A 14 -3.03 -14.77 4.96
N ASN A 15 -3.58 -15.49 3.98
CA ASN A 15 -4.47 -16.63 4.18
C ASN A 15 -5.64 -16.30 5.12
N GLY A 16 -6.26 -15.13 4.94
CA GLY A 16 -7.35 -14.63 5.79
C GLY A 16 -6.94 -14.12 7.17
N SER A 17 -5.67 -14.27 7.57
CA SER A 17 -5.17 -13.73 8.84
C SER A 17 -4.64 -12.32 8.65
N ARG A 18 -5.23 -11.34 9.36
CA ARG A 18 -4.79 -9.94 9.27
C ARG A 18 -3.36 -9.79 9.78
N ARG A 19 -2.47 -9.27 8.94
CA ARG A 19 -1.06 -9.01 9.24
C ARG A 19 -0.77 -7.53 9.46
N GLN A 20 -1.43 -6.65 8.71
CA GLN A 20 -1.23 -5.21 8.81
C GLN A 20 -2.59 -4.50 8.87
N SER A 21 -2.64 -3.40 9.61
CA SER A 21 -3.81 -2.52 9.73
C SER A 21 -3.32 -1.10 10.00
N GLY A 22 -3.75 -0.14 9.18
CA GLY A 22 -3.39 1.26 9.33
C GLY A 22 -4.40 2.18 8.66
N VAL A 23 -4.21 3.48 8.84
CA VAL A 23 -4.98 4.53 8.16
C VAL A 23 -4.01 5.61 7.69
N THR A 24 -4.24 6.18 6.49
CA THR A 24 -3.32 7.15 5.88
C THR A 24 -3.12 8.42 6.70
N SER A 25 -4.04 8.76 7.62
CA SER A 25 -3.88 9.87 8.55
C SER A 25 -2.76 9.68 9.58
N LEU A 26 -2.26 8.43 9.76
CA LEU A 26 -1.13 8.11 10.62
C LEU A 26 0.21 8.09 9.86
N MET A 27 0.22 8.40 8.56
CA MET A 27 1.46 8.48 7.79
C MET A 27 2.34 9.63 8.30
N ILE A 28 3.63 9.35 8.50
CA ILE A 28 4.62 10.37 8.89
C ILE A 28 4.70 11.49 7.83
N TYR A 29 4.61 11.11 6.55
CA TYR A 29 4.58 12.02 5.41
C TYR A 29 3.32 11.77 4.59
N SER A 30 2.48 12.81 4.43
CA SER A 30 1.24 12.68 3.66
C SER A 30 1.51 12.44 2.16
N PRO A 31 0.55 11.87 1.41
CA PRO A 31 0.68 11.72 -0.04
C PRO A 31 1.02 13.03 -0.77
N ALA A 32 0.39 14.14 -0.36
CA ALA A 32 0.69 15.47 -0.91
C ALA A 32 2.14 15.92 -0.60
N PHE A 33 2.66 15.62 0.59
CA PHE A 33 4.05 15.88 0.92
C PHE A 33 5.00 15.06 0.03
N LEU A 34 4.73 13.78 -0.17
CA LEU A 34 5.56 12.87 -0.97
C LEU A 34 5.67 13.34 -2.42
N VAL A 35 4.54 13.68 -3.06
CA VAL A 35 4.52 14.22 -4.43
C VAL A 35 5.38 15.48 -4.52
N ARG A 36 5.19 16.44 -3.60
CA ARG A 36 5.96 17.69 -3.57
C ARG A 36 7.45 17.45 -3.35
N TRP A 37 7.82 16.51 -2.50
CA TRP A 37 9.23 16.24 -2.18
C TRP A 37 9.94 15.57 -3.35
N ILE A 38 9.33 14.53 -3.94
CA ILE A 38 9.90 13.79 -5.06
C ILE A 38 9.99 14.67 -6.30
N SER A 39 8.99 15.50 -6.57
CA SER A 39 8.98 16.40 -7.74
C SER A 39 10.07 17.49 -7.71
N ARG A 40 10.74 17.69 -6.56
CA ARG A 40 11.91 18.59 -6.46
C ARG A 40 13.22 17.89 -6.84
N MET A 41 13.25 16.56 -6.80
CA MET A 41 14.44 15.77 -7.11
C MET A 41 14.40 15.20 -8.53
N MET A 42 13.22 14.88 -9.04
CA MET A 42 13.01 14.37 -10.40
C MET A 42 11.69 14.86 -10.99
N THR A 43 11.62 14.91 -12.32
CA THR A 43 10.37 15.15 -13.04
C THR A 43 9.45 13.93 -12.90
N LEU A 44 8.22 14.13 -12.44
CA LEU A 44 7.18 13.11 -12.44
C LEU A 44 6.43 13.13 -13.77
N MET A 45 6.26 11.96 -14.38
CA MET A 45 5.59 11.77 -15.65
C MET A 45 4.19 11.16 -15.46
N PRO A 46 3.23 11.41 -16.37
CA PRO A 46 1.95 10.73 -16.36
C PRO A 46 2.13 9.21 -16.39
N GLY A 47 1.55 8.51 -15.41
CA GLY A 47 1.68 7.05 -15.26
C GLY A 47 2.69 6.62 -14.19
N ASP A 48 3.50 7.53 -13.65
CA ASP A 48 4.43 7.20 -12.58
C ASP A 48 3.70 6.80 -11.29
N LEU A 49 4.27 5.82 -10.58
CA LEU A 49 3.75 5.30 -9.32
C LEU A 49 4.69 5.64 -8.15
N ILE A 50 4.13 6.18 -7.07
CA ILE A 50 4.83 6.43 -5.81
C ILE A 50 4.31 5.46 -4.76
N ALA A 51 5.16 4.54 -4.30
CA ALA A 51 4.86 3.69 -3.15
C ALA A 51 5.01 4.50 -1.86
N THR A 52 3.92 4.72 -1.14
CA THR A 52 3.84 5.69 -0.04
C THR A 52 4.28 5.15 1.33
N GLY A 53 4.79 3.93 1.38
CA GLY A 53 5.15 3.22 2.62
C GLY A 53 4.08 2.22 3.06
N THR A 54 4.27 1.65 4.26
CA THR A 54 3.42 0.58 4.80
C THR A 54 3.29 0.70 6.33
N PRO A 55 2.13 0.37 6.93
CA PRO A 55 1.99 0.30 8.38
C PRO A 55 2.79 -0.87 8.98
N ALA A 56 2.90 -0.90 10.31
CA ALA A 56 3.54 -2.00 11.02
C ALA A 56 2.87 -3.37 10.73
N GLY A 57 3.62 -4.46 10.95
CA GLY A 57 3.15 -5.83 10.74
C GLY A 57 3.70 -6.51 9.48
N VAL A 58 4.74 -5.94 8.86
CA VAL A 58 5.50 -6.62 7.80
C VAL A 58 6.06 -7.94 8.34
N GLY A 59 5.95 -9.00 7.55
CA GLY A 59 6.42 -10.32 7.93
C GLY A 59 6.67 -11.21 6.71
N PRO A 60 7.23 -12.42 6.94
CA PRO A 60 7.57 -13.33 5.86
C PRO A 60 6.32 -13.88 5.18
N LEU A 61 6.49 -14.22 3.90
CA LEU A 61 5.55 -14.96 3.07
C LEU A 61 6.25 -16.24 2.60
N VAL A 62 5.48 -17.31 2.43
CA VAL A 62 5.98 -18.60 1.94
C VAL A 62 5.16 -19.06 0.73
N ALA A 63 5.75 -19.96 -0.07
CA ALA A 63 5.06 -20.53 -1.22
C ALA A 63 3.75 -21.21 -0.77
N GLY A 64 2.67 -20.96 -1.52
CA GLY A 64 1.31 -21.39 -1.19
C GLY A 64 0.48 -20.33 -0.48
N ASP A 65 1.08 -19.26 0.05
CA ASP A 65 0.33 -18.16 0.65
C ASP A 65 -0.52 -17.41 -0.39
N THR A 66 -1.64 -16.85 0.07
CA THR A 66 -2.41 -15.82 -0.63
C THR A 66 -2.34 -14.54 0.18
N VAL A 67 -1.90 -13.45 -0.47
CA VAL A 67 -1.85 -12.11 0.12
C VAL A 67 -2.97 -11.27 -0.45
N GLU A 68 -3.69 -10.57 0.42
CA GLU A 68 -4.74 -9.63 0.07
C GLU A 68 -4.45 -8.28 0.73
N VAL A 69 -4.37 -7.22 -0.08
CA VAL A 69 -4.23 -5.83 0.39
C VAL A 69 -5.51 -5.08 0.04
N SER A 70 -6.19 -4.57 1.06
CA SER A 70 -7.44 -3.82 0.92
C SER A 70 -7.19 -2.33 1.18
N VAL A 71 -7.71 -1.50 0.28
CA VAL A 71 -7.74 -0.03 0.43
C VAL A 71 -9.17 0.44 0.24
N VAL A 72 -9.75 1.03 1.28
CA VAL A 72 -11.15 1.48 1.25
C VAL A 72 -11.35 2.53 0.16
N GLY A 73 -12.38 2.34 -0.68
CA GLY A 73 -12.67 3.21 -1.82
C GLY A 73 -11.82 2.96 -3.08
N VAL A 74 -10.88 2.01 -3.04
CA VAL A 74 -10.12 1.55 -4.22
C VAL A 74 -10.47 0.10 -4.56
N GLY A 75 -10.34 -0.82 -3.60
CA GLY A 75 -10.62 -2.25 -3.79
C GLY A 75 -9.64 -3.14 -3.05
N VAL A 76 -9.63 -4.43 -3.43
CA VAL A 76 -8.73 -5.45 -2.88
C VAL A 76 -7.81 -5.96 -3.99
N LEU A 77 -6.50 -5.88 -3.74
CA LEU A 77 -5.48 -6.51 -4.57
C LEU A 77 -5.13 -7.88 -3.96
N ARG A 78 -5.27 -8.95 -4.73
CA ARG A 78 -5.02 -10.32 -4.30
C ARG A 78 -3.96 -10.98 -5.17
N ASN A 79 -2.94 -11.57 -4.55
CA ASN A 79 -1.86 -12.27 -5.24
C ASN A 79 -1.51 -13.60 -4.53
N PRO A 80 -1.36 -14.71 -5.28
CA PRO A 80 -0.77 -15.93 -4.74
C PRO A 80 0.76 -15.83 -4.69
N VAL A 81 1.38 -16.50 -3.73
CA VAL A 81 2.83 -16.62 -3.57
C VAL A 81 3.27 -17.98 -4.09
N GLN A 82 4.19 -17.99 -5.05
CA GLN A 82 4.76 -19.21 -5.63
C GLN A 82 6.26 -19.27 -5.33
N ALA A 83 6.80 -20.48 -5.24
CA ALA A 83 8.25 -20.65 -5.24
C ALA A 83 8.82 -20.16 -6.58
N PRO A 84 10.07 -19.67 -6.60
CA PRO A 84 10.77 -19.41 -7.86
C PRO A 84 10.73 -20.65 -8.77
N ALA A 85 10.59 -20.41 -10.08
CA ALA A 85 10.67 -21.45 -11.11
C ALA A 85 12.10 -22.00 -11.24
#